data_AF-A0A846D005-F1
#
_entry.id   AF-A0A846D005-F1
#
_cell.length_a   1.000
_cell.length_b   1.000
_cell.length_c   1.000
_cell.angle_alpha   90.00
_cell.angle_beta   90.00
_cell.angle_gamma   90.00
#
_symmetry.space_group_name_H-M   'P 1'
#
loop_
_entity.id
_entity.type
_entity.pdbx_description
1 polymer ?
#
loop_
_entity_poly.entity_id
_entity_poly.type
_entity_poly.pdbx_seq_one_letter_code
_entity_poly.pdbx_strand_id
1 'polypeptide(L)'
;MSKLTRRKLLVFFGASTAATVLAPQIGQKLLGGDYSVANAATSTMGITPVRLPHPLPIYQTKKSALPTGINQSQLLEPSSDISLATYTVIDDVVVPPEYERYVIVKWGDRVFPNPDDYFGYNNDYTGFVPVGRSSNDGYLWVNHEYVSFPFSDLAPGTSSSLAGFPTSFETVIGYPLPSNVNDIELLGEFFYNQGGSIVRIRRNGSGERYQVVKDDSKNRRIHGLSGLGINAQRSDEFKSVTSWGSRSHQQGDQNYLVGTGPAATEVFSLSSDGLGNKIIGTAYNCSGGTTPCGTILTTKENFQGSARFFNGVTEAV
;
A
#
# COMPACT_ATOMS: atom_id res chain seq x y z
N MET A 1 -1.94 -40.55 -7.93
CA MET A 1 -1.39 -40.16 -6.61
C MET A 1 -0.10 -39.38 -6.84
N SER A 2 -0.04 -38.14 -6.35
CA SER A 2 1.13 -37.26 -6.52
C SER A 2 2.37 -37.82 -5.81
N LYS A 3 3.51 -37.86 -6.49
CA LYS A 3 4.82 -38.33 -5.96
C LYS A 3 5.57 -37.24 -5.17
N LEU A 4 4.87 -36.25 -4.63
CA LEU A 4 5.47 -35.18 -3.83
C LEU A 4 5.43 -35.55 -2.35
N THR A 5 6.60 -35.73 -1.75
CA THR A 5 6.71 -36.00 -0.31
C THR A 5 6.50 -34.71 0.49
N ARG A 6 6.00 -34.80 1.72
CA ARG A 6 5.82 -33.65 2.64
C ARG A 6 7.09 -32.78 2.76
N ARG A 7 8.27 -33.39 2.73
CA ARG A 7 9.56 -32.68 2.76
C ARG A 7 9.80 -31.83 1.51
N LYS A 8 9.38 -32.30 0.32
CA LYS A 8 9.46 -31.52 -0.93
C LYS A 8 8.47 -30.36 -0.93
N LEU A 9 7.30 -30.55 -0.34
CA LEU A 9 6.30 -29.49 -0.18
C LEU A 9 6.80 -28.39 0.79
N LEU A 10 7.41 -28.78 1.91
CA LEU A 10 7.96 -27.82 2.89
C LEU A 10 9.17 -27.06 2.35
N VAL A 11 10.00 -27.66 1.50
CA VAL A 11 11.11 -26.96 0.82
C VAL A 11 10.57 -25.95 -0.20
N PHE A 12 9.48 -26.25 -0.90
CA PHE A 12 8.83 -25.28 -1.80
C PHE A 12 8.33 -24.05 -1.02
N PHE A 13 7.71 -24.24 0.14
CA PHE A 13 7.28 -23.13 1.01
C PHE A 13 8.44 -22.45 1.78
N GLY A 14 9.54 -23.15 2.05
CA GLY A 14 10.74 -22.59 2.70
C GLY A 14 11.68 -21.88 1.74
N ALA A 15 11.65 -22.20 0.45
CA ALA A 15 12.46 -21.53 -0.57
C ALA A 15 12.02 -20.08 -0.79
N SER A 16 10.77 -19.71 -0.50
CA SER A 16 10.30 -18.32 -0.61
C SER A 16 11.01 -17.33 0.32
N THR A 17 11.68 -17.78 1.40
CA THR A 17 12.43 -16.91 2.30
C THR A 17 13.95 -16.99 2.16
N ALA A 18 14.48 -17.99 1.44
CA ALA A 18 15.94 -18.20 1.27
C ALA A 18 16.43 -18.21 -0.19
N ALA A 19 15.56 -17.97 -1.18
CA ALA A 19 15.88 -18.09 -2.61
C ALA A 19 16.79 -16.99 -3.18
N THR A 20 17.15 -15.94 -2.43
CA THR A 20 18.06 -14.90 -2.96
C THR A 20 19.54 -15.26 -2.87
N VAL A 21 19.96 -16.26 -2.09
CA VAL A 21 21.40 -16.51 -1.85
C VAL A 21 21.89 -17.92 -2.22
N LEU A 22 21.03 -18.95 -2.28
CA LEU A 22 21.47 -20.36 -2.39
C LEU A 22 20.89 -21.16 -3.58
N ALA A 23 20.16 -20.51 -4.48
CA ALA A 23 19.48 -21.16 -5.60
C ALA A 23 20.38 -21.99 -6.55
N PRO A 24 21.63 -21.59 -6.88
CA PRO A 24 22.40 -22.32 -7.90
C PRO A 24 22.85 -23.71 -7.45
N GLN A 25 23.16 -23.89 -6.17
CA GLN A 25 23.83 -25.10 -5.67
C GLN A 25 22.86 -26.25 -5.34
N ILE A 26 21.60 -25.93 -5.04
CA ILE A 26 20.60 -26.93 -4.62
C ILE A 26 19.89 -27.56 -5.83
N GLY A 27 19.67 -26.80 -6.91
CA GLY A 27 18.96 -27.27 -8.10
C GLY A 27 19.70 -28.39 -8.84
N GLN A 28 21.01 -28.27 -8.98
CA GLN A 28 21.84 -29.19 -9.78
C GLN A 28 21.98 -30.59 -9.14
N LYS A 29 22.01 -30.66 -7.80
CA LYS A 29 22.30 -31.91 -7.08
C LYS A 29 21.08 -32.81 -6.86
N LEU A 30 19.86 -32.27 -6.97
CA LEU A 30 18.62 -32.96 -6.57
C LEU A 30 17.67 -33.30 -7.71
N LEU A 31 17.78 -32.65 -8.87
CA LEU A 31 16.79 -32.77 -9.95
C LEU A 31 17.34 -33.22 -11.31
N GLY A 32 18.65 -33.54 -11.40
CA GLY A 32 19.21 -34.40 -12.45
C GLY A 32 18.91 -34.00 -13.90
N GLY A 33 18.80 -32.71 -14.20
CA GLY A 33 18.58 -32.23 -15.56
C GLY A 33 19.26 -30.89 -15.78
N ASP A 34 19.83 -30.71 -16.98
CA ASP A 34 20.34 -29.43 -17.48
C ASP A 34 19.18 -28.46 -17.67
N TYR A 35 18.74 -27.86 -16.57
CA TYR A 35 17.99 -26.62 -16.65
C TYR A 35 19.00 -25.54 -17.02
N SER A 36 19.08 -25.21 -18.31
CA SER A 36 19.63 -23.94 -18.73
C SER A 36 18.71 -22.86 -18.15
N VAL A 37 18.93 -22.51 -16.88
CA VAL A 37 18.52 -21.21 -16.37
C VAL A 37 19.18 -20.25 -17.33
N ALA A 38 18.39 -19.51 -18.11
CA ALA A 38 18.92 -18.47 -18.95
C ALA A 38 19.78 -17.60 -18.02
N ASN A 39 21.10 -17.71 -18.15
CA ASN A 39 22.01 -16.76 -17.56
C ASN A 39 21.62 -15.46 -18.24
N ALA A 40 20.75 -14.68 -17.58
CA ALA A 40 20.59 -13.29 -17.91
C ALA A 40 22.02 -12.76 -17.90
N ALA A 41 22.52 -12.36 -19.07
CA ALA A 41 23.77 -11.64 -19.15
C ALA A 41 23.55 -10.39 -18.30
N THR A 42 23.95 -10.46 -17.03
CA THR A 42 23.98 -9.32 -16.15
C THR A 42 25.09 -8.46 -16.70
N SER A 43 24.77 -7.61 -17.67
CA SER A 43 25.41 -6.31 -17.75
C SER A 43 25.18 -5.70 -16.37
N THR A 44 26.20 -5.77 -15.51
CA THR A 44 26.22 -4.98 -14.29
C THR A 44 26.10 -3.53 -14.73
N MET A 45 24.88 -2.99 -14.72
CA MET A 45 24.68 -1.56 -14.78
C MET A 45 25.45 -1.01 -13.58
N GLY A 46 26.47 -0.22 -13.85
CA GLY A 46 27.22 0.45 -12.78
C GLY A 46 26.28 1.45 -12.12
N ILE A 47 25.76 1.11 -10.94
CA ILE A 47 24.97 2.05 -10.15
C ILE A 47 25.94 3.00 -9.47
N THR A 48 25.73 4.30 -9.64
CA THR A 48 26.47 5.33 -8.90
C THR A 48 25.86 5.47 -7.50
N PRO A 49 26.60 5.18 -6.41
CA PRO A 49 26.08 5.35 -5.06
C PRO A 49 25.64 6.79 -4.79
N VAL A 50 24.47 6.96 -4.16
CA VAL A 50 24.04 8.25 -3.62
C VAL A 50 24.89 8.59 -2.40
N ARG A 51 25.44 9.80 -2.35
CA ARG A 51 26.25 10.29 -1.23
C ARG A 51 25.34 10.63 -0.05
N LEU A 52 25.41 9.81 0.99
CA LEU A 52 24.71 10.03 2.26
C LEU A 52 25.57 10.84 3.25
N PRO A 53 24.95 11.50 4.26
CA PRO A 53 25.68 12.14 5.36
C PRO A 53 26.61 11.18 6.10
N HIS A 54 26.22 9.91 6.22
CA HIS A 54 27.08 8.87 6.77
C HIS A 54 28.12 8.42 5.72
N PRO A 55 29.43 8.52 6.01
CA PRO A 55 30.47 8.13 5.07
C PRO A 55 30.46 6.62 4.84
N LEU A 56 30.40 6.18 3.58
CA LEU A 56 30.45 4.77 3.21
C LEU A 56 31.80 4.46 2.52
N PRO A 57 32.47 3.34 2.86
CA PRO A 57 33.77 2.97 2.26
C PRO A 57 33.77 2.91 0.73
N ILE A 58 32.62 2.64 0.11
CA ILE A 58 32.48 2.61 -1.35
C ILE A 58 32.89 3.93 -2.02
N TYR A 59 32.76 5.06 -1.31
CA TYR A 59 33.13 6.38 -1.80
C TYR A 59 34.65 6.58 -1.98
N GLN A 60 35.48 5.70 -1.41
CA GLN A 60 36.94 5.76 -1.60
C GLN A 60 37.38 5.15 -2.93
N THR A 61 36.52 4.34 -3.54
CA THR A 61 36.85 3.55 -4.73
C THR A 61 35.94 3.84 -5.92
N LYS A 62 34.78 4.47 -5.71
CA LYS A 62 33.82 4.83 -6.75
C LYS A 62 33.39 6.28 -6.66
N LYS A 63 33.03 6.85 -7.82
CA LYS A 63 32.29 8.12 -7.88
C LYS A 63 30.99 7.98 -7.10
N SER A 64 30.50 9.09 -6.55
CA SER A 64 29.23 9.13 -5.83
C SER A 64 28.43 10.36 -6.22
N ALA A 65 27.11 10.26 -6.24
CA ALA A 65 26.22 11.37 -6.57
C ALA A 65 25.78 12.07 -5.30
N LEU A 66 26.23 13.30 -5.08
CA LEU A 66 25.80 14.17 -3.99
C LEU A 66 24.54 14.92 -4.41
N PRO A 67 23.38 14.68 -3.74
CA PRO A 67 22.18 15.46 -3.99
C PRO A 67 22.39 16.91 -3.56
N THR A 68 22.07 17.86 -4.45
CA THR A 68 22.21 19.31 -4.18
C THR A 68 20.88 20.05 -4.23
N GLY A 69 19.80 19.36 -4.61
CA GLY A 69 18.45 19.90 -4.68
C GLY A 69 17.49 18.88 -5.30
N ILE A 70 16.22 19.27 -5.45
CA ILE A 70 15.19 18.45 -6.10
C ILE A 70 15.63 18.14 -7.53
N ASN A 71 15.76 16.86 -7.86
CA ASN A 71 16.26 16.37 -9.17
C ASN A 71 17.64 16.92 -9.57
N GLN A 72 18.48 17.31 -8.61
CA GLN A 72 19.81 17.85 -8.88
C GLN A 72 20.88 17.09 -8.08
N SER A 73 21.97 16.73 -8.74
CA SER A 73 23.11 16.07 -8.10
C SER A 73 24.43 16.47 -8.73
N GLN A 74 25.47 16.51 -7.91
CA GLN A 74 26.87 16.65 -8.32
C GLN A 74 27.59 15.30 -8.19
N LEU A 75 28.38 14.91 -9.19
CA LEU A 75 29.28 13.77 -9.06
C LEU A 75 30.54 14.16 -8.29
N LEU A 76 30.85 13.39 -7.27
CA LEU A 76 32.10 13.47 -6.51
C LEU A 76 33.01 12.32 -6.93
N GLU A 77 34.28 12.65 -7.19
CA GLU A 77 35.32 11.66 -7.46
C GLU A 77 35.66 10.84 -6.20
N PRO A 78 36.22 9.63 -6.35
CA PRO A 78 36.72 8.87 -5.22
C PRO A 78 37.79 9.66 -4.45
N SER A 79 37.77 9.59 -3.12
CA SER A 79 38.70 10.29 -2.25
C SER A 79 39.03 9.46 -1.01
N SER A 80 40.23 9.63 -0.45
CA SER A 80 40.57 9.03 0.84
C SER A 80 39.77 9.65 1.98
N ASP A 81 39.54 10.97 1.94
CA ASP A 81 38.59 11.66 2.81
C ASP A 81 37.19 11.66 2.19
N ILE A 82 36.28 10.95 2.85
CA ILE A 82 34.90 10.73 2.39
C ILE A 82 33.87 11.45 3.26
N SER A 83 34.32 12.25 4.22
CA SER A 83 33.46 12.96 5.15
C SER A 83 32.77 14.16 4.48
N LEU A 84 31.55 14.48 4.91
CA LEU A 84 30.89 15.73 4.55
C LEU A 84 30.96 16.69 5.74
N ALA A 85 31.38 17.93 5.50
CA ALA A 85 31.46 18.95 6.55
C ALA A 85 30.07 19.45 6.98
N THR A 86 29.10 19.43 6.06
CA THR A 86 27.72 19.84 6.28
C THR A 86 26.78 18.96 5.46
N TYR A 87 25.51 18.93 5.84
CA TYR A 87 24.43 18.34 5.05
C TYR A 87 23.20 19.24 5.10
N THR A 88 22.33 19.08 4.11
CA THR A 88 21.02 19.73 4.06
C THR A 88 19.94 18.66 3.87
N VAL A 89 18.77 18.89 4.44
CA VAL A 89 17.62 18.01 4.25
C VAL A 89 16.91 18.44 2.97
N ILE A 90 16.69 17.49 2.06
CA ILE A 90 15.93 17.68 0.84
C ILE A 90 14.68 16.81 0.98
N ASP A 91 13.51 17.43 0.90
CA ASP A 91 12.23 16.73 0.91
C ASP A 91 11.93 16.14 -0.47
N ASP A 92 12.66 15.08 -0.82
CA ASP A 92 12.59 14.39 -2.10
C ASP A 92 13.06 12.93 -1.98
N VAL A 93 12.56 12.05 -2.84
CA VAL A 93 13.00 10.66 -2.92
C VAL A 93 14.27 10.60 -3.78
N VAL A 94 15.44 10.63 -3.17
CA VAL A 94 16.70 10.58 -3.93
C VAL A 94 17.00 9.15 -4.41
N VAL A 95 17.23 9.01 -5.72
CA VAL A 95 17.68 7.75 -6.35
C VAL A 95 19.03 7.96 -7.06
N PRO A 96 19.78 6.88 -7.36
CA PRO A 96 20.97 6.99 -8.20
C PRO A 96 20.69 7.67 -9.54
N PRO A 97 21.65 8.40 -10.14
CA PRO A 97 21.47 9.11 -11.41
C PRO A 97 21.02 8.23 -12.58
N GLU A 98 21.27 6.92 -12.52
CA GLU A 98 20.85 5.96 -13.54
C GLU A 98 19.38 5.54 -13.41
N TYR A 99 18.69 5.97 -12.35
CA TYR A 99 17.29 5.67 -12.07
C TYR A 99 16.41 6.90 -12.21
N GLU A 100 15.15 6.68 -12.61
CA GLU A 100 14.10 7.67 -12.51
C GLU A 100 13.07 7.29 -11.45
N ARG A 101 12.38 8.30 -10.92
CA ARG A 101 11.16 8.13 -10.12
C ARG A 101 10.08 9.03 -10.69
N TYR A 102 8.84 8.63 -10.51
CA TYR A 102 7.67 9.42 -10.87
C TYR A 102 6.46 8.92 -10.09
N VAL A 103 5.44 9.78 -9.98
CA VAL A 103 4.17 9.43 -9.34
C VAL A 103 3.28 8.70 -10.35
N ILE A 104 2.73 7.56 -9.96
CA ILE A 104 1.74 6.81 -10.75
C ILE A 104 0.32 7.25 -10.38
N VAL A 105 0.03 7.29 -9.07
CA VAL A 105 -1.24 7.70 -8.47
C VAL A 105 -0.96 8.22 -7.07
N LYS A 106 -1.77 9.17 -6.59
CA LYS A 106 -1.65 9.77 -5.25
C LYS A 106 -3.02 9.90 -4.58
N TRP A 107 -3.01 10.10 -3.27
CA TRP A 107 -4.22 10.40 -2.50
C TRP A 107 -5.03 11.54 -3.15
N GLY A 108 -6.34 11.37 -3.22
CA GLY A 108 -7.26 12.33 -3.83
C GLY A 108 -7.42 12.21 -5.35
N ASP A 109 -6.59 11.41 -6.04
CA ASP A 109 -6.76 11.21 -7.48
C ASP A 109 -8.12 10.53 -7.78
N ARG A 110 -8.92 11.18 -8.63
CA ARG A 110 -10.24 10.70 -9.09
C ARG A 110 -10.08 9.82 -10.33
N VAL A 111 -9.70 8.57 -10.11
CA VAL A 111 -9.39 7.59 -11.16
C VAL A 111 -10.43 6.48 -11.31
N PHE A 112 -11.58 6.63 -10.65
CA PHE A 112 -12.64 5.64 -10.55
C PHE A 112 -13.84 6.01 -11.44
N PRO A 113 -14.64 5.02 -11.89
CA PRO A 113 -15.85 5.29 -12.67
C PRO A 113 -16.84 6.24 -11.99
N ASN A 114 -16.93 6.21 -10.65
CA ASN A 114 -17.64 7.22 -9.88
C ASN A 114 -16.74 8.46 -9.71
N PRO A 115 -17.13 9.65 -10.22
CA PRO A 115 -16.30 10.84 -10.13
C PRO A 115 -16.11 11.36 -8.69
N ASP A 116 -17.00 11.00 -7.76
CA ASP A 116 -16.84 11.38 -6.36
C ASP A 116 -15.83 10.49 -5.64
N ASP A 117 -15.58 9.27 -6.14
CA ASP A 117 -14.59 8.38 -5.57
C ASP A 117 -13.16 8.88 -5.84
N TYR A 118 -12.30 8.72 -4.83
CA TYR A 118 -10.92 9.15 -4.90
C TYR A 118 -9.98 8.17 -4.20
N PHE A 119 -8.71 8.21 -4.60
CA PHE A 119 -7.69 7.28 -4.12
C PHE A 119 -7.38 7.54 -2.65
N GLY A 120 -7.24 6.49 -1.84
CA GLY A 120 -7.15 6.57 -0.37
C GLY A 120 -5.85 7.19 0.16
N TYR A 121 -5.78 7.31 1.49
CA TYR A 121 -4.70 7.98 2.21
C TYR A 121 -3.73 6.98 2.85
N ASN A 122 -2.48 7.40 3.08
CA ASN A 122 -1.41 6.60 3.66
C ASN A 122 -1.30 5.19 3.04
N ASN A 123 -0.84 5.20 1.79
CA ASN A 123 -0.57 4.00 1.02
C ASN A 123 0.39 3.07 1.77
N ASP A 124 0.04 1.80 1.81
CA ASP A 124 0.90 0.73 2.32
C ASP A 124 1.04 -0.35 1.23
N TYR A 125 0.99 -1.64 1.59
CA TYR A 125 1.28 -2.75 0.70
C TYR A 125 0.66 -2.58 -0.68
N THR A 126 1.53 -2.66 -1.68
CA THR A 126 1.19 -2.59 -3.09
C THR A 126 1.43 -3.93 -3.76
N GLY A 127 0.40 -4.47 -4.41
CA GLY A 127 0.48 -5.71 -5.19
C GLY A 127 0.13 -5.46 -6.65
N PHE A 128 0.89 -6.04 -7.57
CA PHE A 128 0.64 -5.96 -9.01
C PHE A 128 0.17 -7.30 -9.56
N VAL A 129 -0.98 -7.31 -10.22
CA VAL A 129 -1.53 -8.49 -10.91
C VAL A 129 -1.63 -8.20 -12.41
N PRO A 130 -0.83 -8.87 -13.26
CA PRO A 130 -0.82 -8.62 -14.70
C PRO A 130 -2.14 -9.01 -15.37
N VAL A 131 -2.54 -8.26 -16.40
CA VAL A 131 -3.61 -8.66 -17.31
C VAL A 131 -3.01 -9.56 -18.40
N GLY A 132 -3.42 -10.82 -18.41
CA GLY A 132 -2.91 -11.80 -19.36
C GLY A 132 -1.45 -12.19 -19.07
N ARG A 133 -0.62 -12.30 -20.11
CA ARG A 133 0.79 -12.72 -20.00
C ARG A 133 1.80 -11.57 -20.13
N SER A 134 1.33 -10.32 -20.07
CA SER A 134 2.17 -9.12 -20.22
C SER A 134 2.34 -8.43 -18.87
N SER A 135 3.54 -7.92 -18.59
CA SER A 135 3.77 -7.03 -17.45
C SER A 135 3.39 -5.57 -17.74
N ASN A 136 3.13 -5.20 -19.00
CA ASN A 136 2.86 -3.81 -19.37
C ASN A 136 1.45 -3.33 -19.02
N ASP A 137 0.56 -4.22 -18.59
CA ASP A 137 -0.83 -3.95 -18.26
C ASP A 137 -1.22 -4.81 -17.06
N GLY A 138 -1.85 -4.21 -16.05
CA GLY A 138 -2.15 -4.91 -14.81
C GLY A 138 -2.99 -4.08 -13.86
N TYR A 139 -3.45 -4.71 -12.80
CA TYR A 139 -4.12 -4.06 -11.69
C TYR A 139 -3.13 -3.90 -10.53
N LEU A 140 -3.04 -2.68 -10.01
CA LEU A 140 -2.49 -2.44 -8.69
C LEU A 140 -3.59 -2.59 -7.66
N TRP A 141 -3.31 -3.38 -6.64
CA TRP A 141 -3.89 -3.21 -5.32
C TRP A 141 -2.97 -2.34 -4.49
N VAL A 142 -3.52 -1.36 -3.79
CA VAL A 142 -2.79 -0.51 -2.83
C VAL A 142 -3.60 -0.45 -1.55
N ASN A 143 -2.99 -0.87 -0.44
CA ASN A 143 -3.55 -0.70 0.90
C ASN A 143 -3.57 0.77 1.32
N HIS A 144 -4.52 1.12 2.18
CA HIS A 144 -4.62 2.42 2.83
C HIS A 144 -4.78 2.20 4.33
N GLU A 145 -3.73 2.51 5.08
CA GLU A 145 -3.57 1.96 6.42
C GLU A 145 -4.31 2.78 7.48
N TYR A 146 -4.00 4.07 7.59
CA TYR A 146 -4.52 4.94 8.65
C TYR A 146 -4.74 6.37 8.15
N VAL A 147 -5.43 7.19 8.95
CA VAL A 147 -5.46 8.65 8.77
C VAL A 147 -4.63 9.32 9.86
N SER A 148 -3.90 10.36 9.49
CA SER A 148 -3.01 11.09 10.38
C SER A 148 -2.90 12.54 9.92
N PHE A 149 -2.41 13.44 10.79
CA PHE A 149 -1.94 14.75 10.34
C PHE A 149 -0.92 14.57 9.18
N PRO A 150 -0.96 15.39 8.11
CA PRO A 150 -1.76 16.61 7.93
C PRO A 150 -3.14 16.41 7.31
N PHE A 151 -3.74 15.22 7.30
CA PHE A 151 -5.11 15.01 6.78
C PHE A 151 -6.10 16.00 7.41
N SER A 152 -6.18 15.99 8.74
CA SER A 152 -6.97 16.89 9.58
C SER A 152 -6.28 17.00 10.94
N ASP A 153 -6.45 18.12 11.63
CA ASP A 153 -6.06 18.32 13.03
C ASP A 153 -6.92 17.50 14.01
N LEU A 154 -8.08 17.03 13.55
CA LEU A 154 -8.95 16.08 14.25
C LEU A 154 -8.58 14.62 13.97
N ALA A 155 -7.56 14.35 13.15
CA ALA A 155 -7.11 12.99 12.90
C ALA A 155 -6.64 12.35 14.23
N PRO A 156 -6.97 11.07 14.48
CA PRO A 156 -6.57 10.39 15.71
C PRO A 156 -5.07 10.46 15.97
N GLY A 157 -4.67 10.72 17.22
CA GLY A 157 -3.26 10.78 17.60
C GLY A 157 -2.52 12.05 17.18
N THR A 158 -3.21 13.06 16.61
CA THR A 158 -2.59 14.34 16.29
C THR A 158 -2.06 15.03 17.55
N SER A 159 -0.75 15.32 17.57
CA SER A 159 -0.10 16.04 18.66
C SER A 159 -0.59 17.48 18.77
N SER A 160 -0.75 17.98 19.99
CA SER A 160 -1.05 19.40 20.24
C SER A 160 0.04 20.35 19.73
N SER A 161 1.27 19.87 19.55
CA SER A 161 2.37 20.65 18.95
C SER A 161 2.14 20.96 17.46
N LEU A 162 1.21 20.28 16.79
CA LEU A 162 0.83 20.51 15.40
C LEU A 162 -0.37 21.47 15.26
N ALA A 163 -0.89 21.98 16.39
CA ALA A 163 -1.98 22.95 16.36
C ALA A 163 -1.58 24.21 15.56
N GLY A 164 -2.46 24.64 14.65
CA GLY A 164 -2.27 25.82 13.81
C GLY A 164 -1.44 25.59 12.54
N PHE A 165 -0.87 24.40 12.34
CA PHE A 165 -0.29 24.03 11.05
C PHE A 165 -1.40 23.71 10.03
N PRO A 166 -1.16 23.98 8.73
CA PRO A 166 -2.17 23.74 7.70
C PRO A 166 -2.50 22.25 7.56
N THR A 167 -3.78 21.95 7.42
CA THR A 167 -4.28 20.63 7.05
C THR A 167 -4.42 20.52 5.53
N SER A 168 -4.54 19.29 5.03
CA SER A 168 -4.43 18.98 3.61
C SER A 168 -5.70 18.43 2.98
N PHE A 169 -6.68 17.93 3.77
CA PHE A 169 -7.89 17.33 3.22
C PHE A 169 -8.63 18.26 2.27
N GLU A 170 -8.96 19.47 2.71
CA GLU A 170 -9.74 20.40 1.87
C GLU A 170 -8.99 20.77 0.60
N THR A 171 -7.67 20.97 0.70
CA THR A 171 -6.80 21.28 -0.46
C THR A 171 -6.74 20.12 -1.46
N VAL A 172 -6.71 18.88 -0.98
CA VAL A 172 -6.56 17.69 -1.83
C VAL A 172 -7.89 17.20 -2.38
N ILE A 173 -8.94 17.19 -1.56
CA ILE A 173 -10.24 16.60 -1.88
C ILE A 173 -11.22 17.62 -2.47
N GLY A 174 -11.07 18.90 -2.08
CA GLY A 174 -11.85 20.02 -2.62
C GLY A 174 -13.11 20.37 -1.83
N TYR A 175 -13.23 19.93 -0.58
CA TYR A 175 -14.29 20.37 0.34
C TYR A 175 -13.83 20.31 1.81
N PRO A 176 -14.41 21.15 2.69
CA PRO A 176 -14.04 21.16 4.11
C PRO A 176 -14.58 19.93 4.84
N LEU A 177 -13.90 19.53 5.91
CA LEU A 177 -14.41 18.56 6.87
C LEU A 177 -15.24 19.24 7.96
N PRO A 178 -16.22 18.55 8.57
CA PRO A 178 -16.85 19.00 9.80
C PRO A 178 -15.82 19.22 10.91
N SER A 179 -16.05 20.23 11.75
CA SER A 179 -15.14 20.59 12.87
C SER A 179 -15.42 19.82 14.17
N ASN A 180 -16.52 19.07 14.23
CA ASN A 180 -16.86 18.25 15.39
C ASN A 180 -16.25 16.85 15.25
N VAL A 181 -15.40 16.45 16.20
CA VAL A 181 -14.73 15.14 16.21
C VAL A 181 -15.70 13.94 16.24
N ASN A 182 -16.93 14.15 16.69
CA ASN A 182 -17.97 13.11 16.74
C ASN A 182 -18.93 13.18 15.54
N ASP A 183 -18.66 14.01 14.54
CA ASP A 183 -19.49 14.12 13.35
C ASP A 183 -19.37 12.85 12.49
N ILE A 184 -20.51 12.31 12.04
CA ILE A 184 -20.54 11.08 11.25
C ILE A 184 -19.86 11.26 9.89
N GLU A 185 -19.92 12.45 9.30
CA GLU A 185 -19.28 12.73 8.02
C GLU A 185 -17.76 12.76 8.17
N LEU A 186 -17.25 13.39 9.24
CA LEU A 186 -15.81 13.38 9.56
C LEU A 186 -15.30 11.96 9.78
N LEU A 187 -15.95 11.20 10.68
CA LEU A 187 -15.57 9.83 10.99
C LEU A 187 -15.71 8.93 9.76
N GLY A 188 -16.72 9.19 8.94
CA GLY A 188 -16.96 8.46 7.71
C GLY A 188 -15.86 8.69 6.68
N GLU A 189 -15.35 9.93 6.54
CA GLU A 189 -14.18 10.22 5.70
C GLU A 189 -12.91 9.55 6.23
N PHE A 190 -12.72 9.45 7.55
CA PHE A 190 -11.60 8.69 8.11
C PHE A 190 -11.63 7.21 7.73
N PHE A 191 -12.80 6.58 7.76
CA PHE A 191 -12.94 5.18 7.33
C PHE A 191 -12.93 5.01 5.80
N TYR A 192 -13.45 5.99 5.05
CA TYR A 192 -13.37 6.00 3.59
C TYR A 192 -11.92 6.07 3.12
N ASN A 193 -11.05 6.79 3.81
CA ASN A 193 -9.66 6.94 3.41
C ASN A 193 -8.77 5.74 3.74
N GLN A 194 -9.28 4.76 4.48
CA GLN A 194 -8.59 3.49 4.78
C GLN A 194 -9.07 2.36 3.85
N GLY A 195 -8.49 1.17 3.99
CA GLY A 195 -8.86 -0.01 3.22
C GLY A 195 -7.88 -0.29 2.08
N GLY A 196 -8.35 -0.18 0.85
CA GLY A 196 -7.54 -0.33 -0.34
C GLY A 196 -8.17 0.22 -1.60
N SER A 197 -7.34 0.32 -2.65
CA SER A 197 -7.71 0.73 -3.99
C SER A 197 -7.27 -0.30 -5.00
N ILE A 198 -8.17 -0.63 -5.93
CA ILE A 198 -7.84 -1.35 -7.15
C ILE A 198 -7.80 -0.32 -8.26
N VAL A 199 -6.65 -0.20 -8.95
CA VAL A 199 -6.49 0.68 -10.12
C VAL A 199 -5.74 -0.05 -11.22
N ARG A 200 -6.27 0.00 -12.45
CA ARG A 200 -5.54 -0.53 -13.61
C ARG A 200 -4.43 0.44 -14.00
N ILE A 201 -3.24 -0.09 -14.24
CA ILE A 201 -2.10 0.67 -14.77
C ILE A 201 -1.62 0.05 -16.08
N ARG A 202 -1.10 0.89 -16.96
CA ARG A 202 -0.55 0.45 -18.25
C ARG A 202 0.64 1.31 -18.67
N ARG A 203 1.55 0.71 -19.43
CA ARG A 203 2.60 1.40 -20.21
C ARG A 203 2.55 0.90 -21.66
N ASN A 204 2.88 1.73 -22.65
CA ASN A 204 2.74 1.31 -24.07
C ASN A 204 3.93 0.50 -24.59
N GLY A 205 5.03 0.41 -23.83
CA GLY A 205 6.20 -0.36 -24.24
C GLY A 205 7.22 -0.55 -23.12
N SER A 206 8.27 -1.33 -23.42
CA SER A 206 9.44 -1.46 -22.56
C SER A 206 10.18 -0.12 -22.53
N GLY A 207 10.32 0.46 -21.34
CA GLY A 207 10.94 1.79 -21.13
C GLY A 207 9.96 2.95 -21.02
N GLU A 208 8.65 2.71 -21.19
CA GLU A 208 7.64 3.73 -20.91
C GLU A 208 7.15 3.70 -19.45
N ARG A 209 6.65 4.86 -19.00
CA ARG A 209 6.09 5.03 -17.66
C ARG A 209 4.71 4.38 -17.55
N TYR A 210 4.44 3.77 -16.41
CA TYR A 210 3.09 3.34 -16.08
C TYR A 210 2.20 4.55 -15.81
N GLN A 211 0.97 4.48 -16.30
CA GLN A 211 -0.09 5.46 -16.05
C GLN A 211 -1.35 4.72 -15.63
N VAL A 212 -2.15 5.35 -14.77
CA VAL A 212 -3.47 4.82 -14.42
C VAL A 212 -4.38 4.89 -15.64
N VAL A 213 -5.05 3.79 -15.94
CA VAL A 213 -6.15 3.74 -16.89
C VAL A 213 -7.38 4.27 -16.15
N LYS A 214 -7.60 5.58 -16.28
CA LYS A 214 -8.71 6.29 -15.65
C LYS A 214 -10.06 5.68 -16.06
N ASP A 215 -10.99 5.61 -15.11
CA ASP A 215 -12.37 5.17 -15.30
C ASP A 215 -12.50 3.71 -15.83
N ASP A 216 -11.44 2.90 -15.72
CA ASP A 216 -11.57 1.46 -15.99
C ASP A 216 -12.65 0.88 -15.07
N SER A 217 -13.58 0.13 -15.66
CA SER A 217 -14.76 -0.42 -14.96
C SER A 217 -14.45 -1.24 -13.71
N LYS A 218 -13.20 -1.72 -13.55
CA LYS A 218 -12.76 -2.48 -12.37
C LYS A 218 -11.98 -1.65 -11.37
N ASN A 219 -11.69 -0.39 -11.65
CA ASN A 219 -11.14 0.50 -10.65
C ASN A 219 -12.19 0.68 -9.55
N ARG A 220 -11.83 0.41 -8.29
CA ARG A 220 -12.75 0.55 -7.16
C ARG A 220 -12.03 0.76 -5.84
N ARG A 221 -12.73 1.41 -4.91
CA ARG A 221 -12.36 1.48 -3.50
C ARG A 221 -12.96 0.29 -2.75
N ILE A 222 -12.20 -0.25 -1.81
CA ILE A 222 -12.69 -1.16 -0.77
C ILE A 222 -12.24 -0.54 0.55
N HIS A 223 -13.13 0.03 1.33
CA HIS A 223 -12.82 0.93 2.44
C HIS A 223 -13.54 0.51 3.73
N GLY A 224 -13.36 1.26 4.82
CA GLY A 224 -13.91 0.94 6.14
C GLY A 224 -15.45 0.92 6.20
N LEU A 225 -16.11 1.39 5.15
CA LEU A 225 -17.58 1.47 5.06
C LEU A 225 -18.14 0.76 3.83
N SER A 226 -17.33 -0.02 3.10
CA SER A 226 -17.84 -0.82 1.99
C SER A 226 -18.87 -1.84 2.52
N GLY A 227 -20.04 -1.86 1.92
CA GLY A 227 -21.19 -2.63 2.38
C GLY A 227 -22.04 -1.95 3.44
N LEU A 228 -21.80 -0.69 3.83
CA LEU A 228 -22.57 0.00 4.88
C LEU A 228 -24.09 -0.07 4.66
N GLY A 229 -24.54 -0.12 3.41
CA GLY A 229 -25.96 -0.23 3.08
C GLY A 229 -26.65 -1.50 3.62
N ILE A 230 -25.91 -2.54 4.02
CA ILE A 230 -26.51 -3.71 4.67
C ILE A 230 -26.98 -3.43 6.09
N ASN A 231 -26.64 -2.27 6.68
CA ASN A 231 -27.20 -1.87 7.96
C ASN A 231 -28.74 -1.88 7.95
N ALA A 232 -29.38 -1.62 6.81
CA ALA A 232 -30.83 -1.72 6.65
C ALA A 232 -31.42 -3.11 7.00
N GLN A 233 -30.58 -4.17 7.04
CA GLN A 233 -30.96 -5.54 7.39
C GLN A 233 -30.84 -5.82 8.90
N ARG A 234 -30.20 -4.92 9.67
CA ARG A 234 -30.03 -5.07 11.13
C ARG A 234 -31.34 -4.90 11.86
N SER A 235 -31.38 -5.41 13.09
CA SER A 235 -32.51 -5.27 14.02
C SER A 235 -32.26 -4.27 15.15
N ASP A 236 -31.06 -3.71 15.24
CA ASP A 236 -30.67 -2.77 16.30
C ASP A 236 -30.73 -1.30 15.85
N GLU A 237 -30.27 -0.39 16.73
CA GLU A 237 -30.32 1.05 16.53
C GLU A 237 -29.53 1.56 15.31
N PHE A 238 -28.59 0.76 14.81
CA PHE A 238 -27.77 1.13 13.65
C PHE A 238 -28.46 0.88 12.31
N LYS A 239 -29.68 0.31 12.31
CA LYS A 239 -30.41 -0.02 11.08
C LYS A 239 -30.56 1.14 10.09
N SER A 240 -30.77 2.35 10.61
CA SER A 240 -30.96 3.56 9.78
C SER A 240 -29.65 4.17 9.29
N VAL A 241 -28.50 3.76 9.83
CA VAL A 241 -27.19 4.31 9.46
C VAL A 241 -26.72 3.64 8.17
N THR A 242 -27.13 4.17 7.03
CA THR A 242 -26.83 3.61 5.70
C THR A 242 -26.01 4.54 4.82
N SER A 243 -25.66 5.71 5.33
CA SER A 243 -24.76 6.70 4.72
C SER A 243 -24.06 7.47 5.84
N TRP A 244 -22.97 8.16 5.49
CA TRP A 244 -22.26 9.06 6.41
C TRP A 244 -22.21 10.50 5.88
N GLY A 245 -22.90 10.80 4.79
CA GLY A 245 -22.93 12.13 4.20
C GLY A 245 -23.86 12.18 2.99
N SER A 246 -23.74 13.24 2.18
CA SER A 246 -24.64 13.51 1.04
C SER A 246 -24.00 13.26 -0.33
N ARG A 247 -22.67 13.14 -0.42
CA ARG A 247 -21.97 12.86 -1.69
C ARG A 247 -22.18 11.42 -2.12
N SER A 248 -21.97 11.12 -3.40
CA SER A 248 -22.30 9.78 -3.91
C SER A 248 -21.39 8.69 -3.34
N HIS A 249 -20.10 8.96 -3.09
CA HIS A 249 -19.20 8.04 -2.39
C HIS A 249 -19.52 7.88 -0.91
N GLN A 250 -20.31 8.80 -0.33
CA GLN A 250 -20.75 8.77 1.07
C GLN A 250 -22.06 8.00 1.27
N GLN A 251 -22.68 7.54 0.17
CA GLN A 251 -23.85 6.67 0.23
C GLN A 251 -23.38 5.22 0.40
N GLY A 252 -23.89 4.53 1.41
CA GLY A 252 -23.55 3.13 1.64
C GLY A 252 -24.01 2.23 0.49
N ASP A 253 -23.14 1.32 0.09
CA ASP A 253 -23.41 0.36 -0.97
C ASP A 253 -23.76 -1.03 -0.41
N GLN A 254 -23.98 -2.00 -1.30
CA GLN A 254 -24.20 -3.40 -0.95
C GLN A 254 -22.91 -4.25 -1.16
N ASN A 255 -21.74 -3.61 -1.30
CA ASN A 255 -20.46 -4.28 -1.56
C ASN A 255 -19.77 -4.73 -0.26
N TYR A 256 -20.51 -5.48 0.57
CA TYR A 256 -19.98 -6.03 1.82
C TYR A 256 -18.94 -7.12 1.58
N LEU A 257 -18.10 -7.34 2.59
CA LEU A 257 -17.14 -8.45 2.61
C LEU A 257 -17.81 -9.70 3.19
N VAL A 258 -17.29 -10.87 2.84
CA VAL A 258 -17.83 -12.15 3.33
C VAL A 258 -16.82 -12.86 4.21
N GLY A 259 -17.24 -13.14 5.44
CA GLY A 259 -16.53 -14.04 6.34
C GLY A 259 -16.58 -15.47 5.85
N THR A 260 -15.42 -16.14 5.86
CA THR A 260 -15.28 -17.57 5.52
C THR A 260 -14.45 -18.29 6.58
N GLY A 261 -14.39 -19.62 6.50
CA GLY A 261 -13.70 -20.45 7.49
C GLY A 261 -14.53 -20.72 8.75
N PRO A 262 -13.95 -21.43 9.76
CA PRO A 262 -14.70 -21.94 10.92
C PRO A 262 -15.45 -20.85 11.72
N ALA A 263 -14.85 -19.67 11.86
CA ALA A 263 -15.48 -18.56 12.59
C ALA A 263 -16.79 -18.09 11.95
N ALA A 264 -16.91 -18.17 10.61
CA ALA A 264 -18.13 -17.79 9.91
C ALA A 264 -19.32 -18.70 10.25
N THR A 265 -19.07 -19.96 10.58
CA THR A 265 -20.11 -20.94 10.94
C THR A 265 -20.31 -21.08 12.45
N GLU A 266 -19.29 -20.82 13.26
CA GLU A 266 -19.30 -21.12 14.69
C GLU A 266 -19.41 -19.86 15.58
N VAL A 267 -19.00 -18.69 15.07
CA VAL A 267 -18.88 -17.46 15.89
C VAL A 267 -19.78 -16.35 15.37
N PHE A 268 -19.84 -16.13 14.06
CA PHE A 268 -20.47 -14.93 13.50
C PHE A 268 -21.98 -14.85 13.72
N SER A 269 -22.66 -15.99 13.90
CA SER A 269 -24.09 -16.03 14.29
C SER A 269 -24.36 -15.53 15.70
N LEU A 270 -23.33 -15.35 16.53
CA LEU A 270 -23.44 -14.80 17.89
C LEU A 270 -23.44 -13.27 17.91
N SER A 271 -23.11 -12.61 16.79
CA SER A 271 -23.14 -11.15 16.70
C SER A 271 -24.56 -10.62 16.88
N SER A 272 -24.71 -9.56 17.67
CA SER A 272 -26.01 -8.91 17.91
C SER A 272 -26.52 -8.11 16.72
N ASP A 273 -25.68 -7.89 15.70
CA ASP A 273 -26.06 -7.13 14.50
C ASP A 273 -27.04 -7.87 13.56
N GLY A 274 -27.15 -9.19 13.69
CA GLY A 274 -27.99 -10.03 12.83
C GLY A 274 -27.51 -10.15 11.38
N LEU A 275 -26.29 -9.73 11.05
CA LEU A 275 -25.72 -9.78 9.70
C LEU A 275 -25.02 -11.10 9.39
N GLY A 276 -24.77 -11.92 10.42
CA GLY A 276 -24.08 -13.20 10.29
C GLY A 276 -22.69 -13.00 9.73
N ASN A 277 -22.37 -13.62 8.59
CA ASN A 277 -21.05 -13.51 7.98
C ASN A 277 -20.88 -12.39 6.96
N LYS A 278 -21.83 -11.46 6.86
CA LYS A 278 -21.69 -10.24 6.06
C LYS A 278 -20.98 -9.18 6.88
N ILE A 279 -19.82 -8.74 6.41
CA ILE A 279 -18.93 -7.83 7.13
C ILE A 279 -18.91 -6.47 6.43
N ILE A 280 -19.15 -5.42 7.18
CA ILE A 280 -18.99 -4.04 6.70
C ILE A 280 -17.51 -3.67 6.79
N GLY A 281 -16.94 -3.37 5.64
CA GLY A 281 -15.68 -2.68 5.50
C GLY A 281 -14.39 -3.42 5.88
N THR A 282 -13.30 -2.79 5.46
CA THR A 282 -11.93 -3.10 5.84
C THR A 282 -11.15 -1.81 6.07
N ALA A 283 -10.39 -1.77 7.14
CA ALA A 283 -9.58 -0.62 7.56
C ALA A 283 -8.33 -1.14 8.30
N TYR A 284 -7.37 -0.25 8.59
CA TYR A 284 -6.08 -0.61 9.21
C TYR A 284 -5.30 -1.62 8.36
N ASN A 285 -5.39 -1.48 7.04
CA ASN A 285 -4.80 -2.38 6.07
C ASN A 285 -3.32 -2.02 5.91
N CYS A 286 -2.45 -2.79 6.55
CA CYS A 286 -1.01 -2.56 6.62
C CYS A 286 -0.27 -3.29 5.48
N SER A 287 0.23 -4.49 5.78
CA SER A 287 0.95 -5.31 4.81
C SER A 287 0.02 -6.20 3.96
N GLY A 288 0.63 -7.12 3.21
CA GLY A 288 -0.11 -8.05 2.37
C GLY A 288 0.77 -9.02 1.60
N GLY A 289 0.14 -9.68 0.64
CA GLY A 289 0.80 -10.64 -0.24
C GLY A 289 0.02 -10.89 -1.51
N THR A 290 0.71 -11.34 -2.56
CA THR A 290 0.09 -11.79 -3.81
C THR A 290 0.27 -13.29 -3.92
N THR A 291 -0.85 -14.02 -4.00
CA THR A 291 -0.82 -15.48 -4.16
C THR A 291 -0.41 -15.87 -5.58
N PRO A 292 0.14 -17.09 -5.80
CA PRO A 292 0.51 -17.55 -7.15
C PRO A 292 -0.65 -17.62 -8.15
N CYS A 293 -1.90 -17.65 -7.67
CA CYS A 293 -3.10 -17.64 -8.51
C CYS A 293 -3.64 -16.23 -8.80
N GLY A 294 -2.92 -15.17 -8.43
CA GLY A 294 -3.28 -13.78 -8.75
C GLY A 294 -4.30 -13.16 -7.80
N THR A 295 -4.54 -13.76 -6.63
CA THR A 295 -5.35 -13.18 -5.56
C THR A 295 -4.48 -12.35 -4.62
N ILE A 296 -4.98 -11.19 -4.20
CA ILE A 296 -4.34 -10.32 -3.21
C ILE A 296 -4.81 -10.68 -1.80
N LEU A 297 -3.85 -10.69 -0.86
CA LEU A 297 -4.06 -10.74 0.57
C LEU A 297 -3.72 -9.37 1.15
N THR A 298 -4.61 -8.83 1.97
CA THR A 298 -4.39 -7.60 2.76
C THR A 298 -4.63 -7.93 4.23
N THR A 299 -3.87 -7.32 5.13
CA THR A 299 -3.91 -7.62 6.56
C THR A 299 -4.39 -6.43 7.37
N LYS A 300 -5.43 -6.65 8.19
CA LYS A 300 -5.84 -5.69 9.23
C LYS A 300 -4.88 -5.83 10.41
N GLU A 301 -4.09 -4.80 10.70
CA GLU A 301 -3.12 -4.84 11.81
C GLU A 301 -3.73 -4.22 13.08
N ASN A 302 -3.76 -2.89 13.17
CA ASN A 302 -4.06 -2.15 14.39
C ASN A 302 -5.56 -1.89 14.60
N PHE A 303 -6.42 -2.85 14.26
CA PHE A 303 -7.88 -2.68 14.27
C PHE A 303 -8.50 -2.65 15.67
N GLN A 304 -7.78 -3.10 16.69
CA GLN A 304 -8.23 -3.11 18.08
C GLN A 304 -8.14 -1.74 18.76
N GLY A 305 -7.51 -0.75 18.10
CA GLY A 305 -7.41 0.61 18.60
C GLY A 305 -8.77 1.35 18.56
N SER A 306 -9.60 1.18 19.58
CA SER A 306 -10.71 2.11 19.88
C SER A 306 -10.92 2.18 21.40
N ALA A 307 -11.19 3.32 22.04
CA ALA A 307 -12.18 4.36 21.68
C ALA A 307 -11.64 5.82 21.58
N ARG A 308 -10.33 6.08 21.66
CA ARG A 308 -9.75 7.45 21.55
C ARG A 308 -8.35 7.51 20.92
N PHE A 309 -7.78 6.42 20.38
CA PHE A 309 -6.34 6.42 20.05
C PHE A 309 -5.85 5.35 19.06
N PHE A 310 -4.75 5.72 18.37
CA PHE A 310 -3.76 4.89 17.69
C PHE A 310 -2.36 5.24 18.24
N ASN A 311 -1.59 4.23 18.67
CA ASN A 311 -0.13 4.27 18.56
C ASN A 311 0.17 3.30 17.42
N GLY A 312 0.89 3.76 16.40
CA GLY A 312 1.54 2.84 15.47
C GLY A 312 2.48 1.93 16.24
N VAL A 313 3.06 0.95 15.55
CA VAL A 313 4.12 0.12 16.09
C VAL A 313 5.20 1.03 16.71
N THR A 314 5.16 1.25 18.02
CA THR A 314 6.34 1.68 18.77
C THR A 314 7.12 0.40 19.03
N GLU A 315 7.86 -0.04 18.01
CA GLU A 315 9.07 -0.79 18.29
C GLU A 315 9.90 0.09 19.21
N ALA A 316 10.09 -0.34 20.45
CA ALA A 316 11.02 0.31 21.35
C ALA A 316 12.40 0.19 20.72
N VAL A 317 12.97 1.33 20.33
CA VAL A 317 14.42 1.47 20.11
C VAL A 317 15.05 1.96 21.39
#